data_AF-A0A961X452-F1
#
_entry.id   AF-A0A961X452-F1
#
_cell.length_a   1.000
_cell.length_b   1.000
_cell.length_c   1.000
_cell.angle_alpha   90.00
_cell.angle_beta   90.00
_cell.angle_gamma   90.00
#
_symmetry.space_group_name_H-M   'P 1'
#
loop_
_entity.id
_entity.type
_entity.pdbx_description
1 polymer ?
#
loop_
_entity_poly.entity_id
_entity_poly.type
_entity_poly.pdbx_seq_one_letter_code
_entity_poly.pdbx_strand_id
1 'polypeptide(L)' 'FRGYLQEQPDGGILIAEPEAGRVLQVDSQGHPVWEYINRFDDDRVLEMTGARAFPAAYFTVADWSCP' A
#
# COMPACT_ATOMS: atom_id res chain seq x y z
N PHE A 1 -10.86 -8.89 12.70
CA PHE A 1 -10.67 -7.76 11.77
C PHE A 1 -9.73 -8.25 10.68
N ARG A 2 -10.15 -8.30 9.42
CA ARG A 2 -9.38 -8.93 8.31
C ARG A 2 -9.05 -7.98 7.16
N GLY A 3 -9.17 -6.67 7.33
CA GLY A 3 -8.73 -5.68 6.36
C GLY A 3 -8.16 -4.47 7.08
N TYR A 4 -7.24 -3.76 6.44
CA TYR A 4 -6.68 -2.51 6.93
C TYR A 4 -7.06 -1.38 5.96
N LEU A 5 -7.52 -0.27 6.51
CA LEU A 5 -7.86 0.94 5.76
C LEU A 5 -7.16 2.12 6.42
N GLN A 6 -6.57 2.99 5.62
CA GLN A 6 -6.03 4.27 6.06
C GLN A 6 -6.44 5.37 5.10
N GLU A 7 -7.23 6.32 5.60
CA GLU A 7 -7.53 7.58 4.92
C GLU A 7 -6.25 8.37 4.65
N GLN A 8 -6.18 8.98 3.49
CA GLN A 8 -5.08 9.81 3.05
C GLN A 8 -5.48 11.30 3.09
N PRO A 9 -4.51 12.23 3.29
CA PRO A 9 -4.80 13.66 3.37
C PRO A 9 -5.49 14.26 2.13
N ASP A 10 -5.34 13.64 0.97
CA ASP A 10 -5.97 14.03 -0.31
C ASP A 10 -7.40 13.48 -0.48
N GLY A 11 -7.94 12.80 0.53
CA GLY A 11 -9.23 12.14 0.50
C GLY A 11 -9.22 10.76 -0.16
N GLY A 12 -8.05 10.27 -0.58
CA GLY A 12 -7.87 8.89 -1.02
C GLY A 12 -7.86 7.90 0.15
N ILE A 13 -7.77 6.61 -0.18
CA ILE A 13 -7.73 5.52 0.80
C ILE A 13 -6.63 4.53 0.42
N LEU A 14 -5.82 4.14 1.40
CA LEU A 14 -4.94 2.98 1.32
C LEU A 14 -5.65 1.76 1.91
N ILE A 15 -5.74 0.69 1.13
CA ILE A 15 -6.49 -0.53 1.43
C ILE A 15 -5.50 -1.69 1.44
N ALA A 16 -5.48 -2.49 2.50
CA ALA A 16 -4.81 -3.79 2.51
C ALA A 16 -5.85 -4.91 2.49
N GLU A 17 -5.69 -5.82 1.54
CA GLU A 17 -6.48 -7.03 1.34
C GLU A 17 -5.62 -8.25 1.71
N PRO A 18 -5.70 -8.77 2.95
CA PRO A 18 -4.71 -9.71 3.45
C PRO A 18 -4.64 -11.01 2.67
N GLU A 19 -5.80 -11.61 2.36
CA GLU A 19 -5.87 -12.88 1.62
C GLU A 19 -5.49 -12.74 0.14
N ALA A 20 -5.66 -11.55 -0.43
CA ALA A 20 -5.18 -11.23 -1.78
C ALA A 20 -3.68 -10.88 -1.79
N GLY A 21 -3.04 -10.80 -0.62
CA GLY A 21 -1.66 -10.36 -0.49
C GLY A 21 -1.41 -9.02 -1.16
N ARG A 22 -2.39 -8.10 -1.12
CA ARG A 22 -2.40 -6.89 -1.93
C ARG A 22 -2.62 -5.64 -1.08
N VAL A 23 -1.97 -4.55 -1.48
CA VAL A 23 -2.26 -3.20 -1.01
C VAL A 23 -2.56 -2.33 -2.23
N LEU A 24 -3.66 -1.59 -2.15
CA LEU A 24 -4.15 -0.71 -3.19
C LEU A 24 -4.33 0.69 -2.61
N GLN A 25 -3.87 1.72 -3.31
CA GLN A 25 -4.26 3.09 -3.04
C GLN A 25 -5.27 3.54 -4.09
N VAL A 26 -6.36 4.13 -3.62
CA VAL A 26 -7.37 4.77 -4.48
C VAL A 26 -7.42 6.28 -4.21
N ASP A 27 -7.76 7.05 -5.23
CA ASP A 27 -8.06 8.48 -5.09
C ASP A 27 -9.42 8.71 -4.42
N SER A 28 -9.79 9.98 -4.24
CA SER A 28 -11.07 10.37 -3.62
C SER A 28 -12.32 10.01 -4.43
N GLN A 29 -12.15 9.60 -5.69
CA GLN A 29 -13.22 9.08 -6.56
C GLN A 29 -13.24 7.54 -6.60
N GLY A 30 -12.29 6.88 -5.93
CA GLY A 30 -12.15 5.43 -5.90
C GLY A 30 -11.33 4.84 -7.05
N HIS A 31 -10.64 5.65 -7.87
CA HIS A 31 -9.77 5.13 -8.92
C HIS A 31 -8.42 4.69 -8.35
N PRO A 32 -7.89 3.53 -8.78
CA PRO A 32 -6.59 3.05 -8.32
C PRO A 32 -5.45 3.95 -8.84
N VAL A 33 -4.57 4.37 -7.93
CA VAL A 33 -3.40 5.23 -8.23
C VAL A 33 -2.06 4.57 -7.90
N TRP A 34 -2.06 3.53 -7.07
CA TRP A 34 -0.88 2.74 -6.75
C TRP A 34 -1.27 1.33 -6.29
N GLU A 35 -0.45 0.33 -6.59
CA GLU A 35 -0.68 -1.05 -6.18
C GLU A 35 0.64 -1.74 -5.80
N TYR A 36 0.57 -2.59 -4.79
CA TYR A 36 1.60 -3.56 -4.45
C TYR A 36 1.00 -4.93 -4.19
N ILE A 37 1.59 -5.95 -4.82
CA ILE A 37 1.22 -7.36 -4.67
C ILE A 37 2.40 -8.08 -4.04
N ASN A 38 2.20 -8.69 -2.87
CA ASN A 38 3.17 -9.47 -2.13
C ASN A 38 3.31 -10.88 -2.74
N ARG A 39 3.74 -10.91 -4.00
CA ARG A 39 3.87 -12.15 -4.78
C ARG A 39 4.99 -13.03 -4.22
N PHE A 40 4.68 -14.30 -4.00
CA PHE A 40 5.68 -15.32 -3.67
C PHE A 40 6.23 -15.98 -4.95
N ASP A 41 5.31 -16.40 -5.83
CA ASP A 41 5.58 -16.92 -7.17
C ASP A 41 4.40 -16.63 -8.09
N ASP A 42 4.38 -17.20 -9.28
CA ASP A 42 3.36 -16.92 -10.31
C ASP A 42 1.93 -17.23 -9.85
N ASP A 43 1.74 -18.18 -8.94
CA ASP A 43 0.42 -18.67 -8.51
C ASP A 43 0.07 -18.32 -7.05
N ARG A 44 1.02 -17.77 -6.29
CA ARG A 44 0.88 -17.56 -4.85
C ARG A 44 1.25 -16.15 -4.41
N VAL A 45 0.44 -15.66 -3.47
CA VAL A 45 0.70 -14.44 -2.71
C VAL A 45 0.94 -14.78 -1.25
N LEU A 46 1.80 -14.00 -0.60
CA LEU A 46 1.93 -14.03 0.84
C LEU A 46 0.88 -13.11 1.46
N GLU A 47 0.34 -13.51 2.61
CA GLU A 47 -0.62 -12.71 3.34
C GLU A 47 -0.05 -11.32 3.66
N MET A 48 -0.86 -10.28 3.46
CA MET A 48 -0.47 -8.90 3.74
C MET A 48 -1.38 -8.29 4.82
N THR A 49 -0.94 -8.35 6.07
CA THR A 49 -1.77 -7.96 7.23
C THR A 49 -2.09 -6.46 7.28
N GLY A 50 -1.28 -5.60 6.65
CA GLY A 50 -1.53 -4.18 6.56
C GLY A 50 -0.42 -3.42 5.83
N ALA A 51 -0.68 -2.14 5.56
CA ALA A 51 0.30 -1.19 5.05
C ALA A 51 0.04 0.18 5.67
N ARG A 52 1.06 1.02 5.77
CA ARG A 52 0.90 2.38 6.31
C ARG A 52 1.63 3.38 5.44
N ALA A 53 0.92 4.41 5.02
CA ALA A 53 1.52 5.57 4.38
C ALA A 53 2.00 6.55 5.45
N PHE A 54 3.19 7.10 5.27
CA PHE A 54 3.76 8.16 6.10
C PHE A 54 3.98 9.42 5.26
N PRO A 55 3.81 10.62 5.84
CA PRO A 55 4.17 11.87 5.16
C PRO A 55 5.64 11.85 4.74
N ALA A 56 5.98 12.52 3.62
CA ALA A 56 7.37 12.60 3.15
C ALA A 56 8.34 13.12 4.23
N ALA A 57 7.88 14.05 5.07
CA ALA A 57 8.65 14.60 6.19
C ALA A 57 9.01 13.59 7.30
N TYR A 58 8.43 12.38 7.29
CA TYR A 58 8.82 11.30 8.19
C TYR A 58 10.20 10.71 7.84
N PHE A 59 10.58 10.74 6.57
CA PHE A 59 11.81 10.12 6.08
C PHE A 59 12.99 11.10 6.15
N THR A 60 14.12 10.65 6.69
CA THR A 60 15.37 11.41 6.73
C THR A 60 16.30 11.09 5.57
N VAL A 61 16.12 9.93 4.93
CA VAL A 61 16.83 9.51 3.73
C VAL A 61 15.96 9.84 2.52
N ALA A 62 16.39 10.84 1.74
CA ALA A 62 15.69 11.30 0.54
C ALA A 62 16.32 10.78 -0.76
N ASP A 63 17.55 10.26 -0.68
CA ASP A 63 18.27 9.69 -1.81
C ASP A 63 18.50 8.20 -1.58
N TRP A 64 17.89 7.41 -2.46
CA TRP A 64 17.97 5.95 -2.48
C TRP A 64 18.72 5.44 -3.71
N SER A 65 19.47 6.32 -4.38
CA SER A 65 20.32 5.91 -5.50
C SER A 65 21.34 4.88 -4.99
N CYS A 66 21.38 3.75 -5.69
CA CYS A 66 22.43 2.76 -5.55
C CYS A 66 23.43 3.00 -6.69
N PRO A 67 24.74 3.11 -6.42
CA PRO A 67 25.75 3.29 -7.46
C PRO A 67 25.84 2.10 -8.43
#